data_AF-A0A125BC37-F1
#
_entry.id   AF-A0A125BC37-F1
#
_cell.length_a   1.000
_cell.length_b   1.000
_cell.length_c   1.000
_cell.angle_alpha   90.00
_cell.angle_beta   90.00
_cell.angle_gamma   90.00
#
_symmetry.space_group_name_H-M   'P 1'
#
loop_
_entity.id
_entity.type
_entity.pdbx_description
1 polymer ?
#
loop_
_entity_poly.entity_id
_entity_poly.type
_entity_poly.pdbx_seq_one_letter_code
_entity_poly.pdbx_strand_id
1 'polypeptide(L)'
;MLKKLNDQLAEVRRQQSAIASKLGDIAAECHDIETEATDNAAGIAAAEQNLIEHLARQELGEKSDTASAEKALADAKTQAANGIETSTRLRVLDAVKTRFEGEHKALHEKGVAIIAAIREAEKDRLVEIANELFNDCETALESLAQAEPKLYAARSLLNEYGHPWHLGQLVQAQVQARFPTSPNQARAAVLAELNHA
;
A
#
# COMPACT_ATOMS: atom_id res chain seq x y z
N MET A 1 0.12 4.09 17.08
CA MET A 1 0.59 2.85 16.43
C MET A 1 0.32 2.84 14.93
N LEU A 2 -0.93 3.04 14.49
CA LEU A 2 -1.33 3.08 13.07
C LEU A 2 -0.50 4.04 12.19
N LYS A 3 -0.26 5.28 12.64
CA LYS A 3 0.59 6.24 11.91
C LYS A 3 1.98 5.67 11.60
N LYS A 4 2.64 5.06 12.60
CA LYS A 4 3.96 4.44 12.44
C LYS A 4 3.93 3.28 11.43
N LEU A 5 2.89 2.44 11.44
CA LEU A 5 2.74 1.35 10.47
C LEU A 5 2.53 1.88 9.05
N ASN A 6 1.73 2.94 8.88
CA ASN A 6 1.54 3.60 7.59
C ASN A 6 2.84 4.22 7.06
N ASP A 7 3.62 4.87 7.92
CA ASP A 7 4.93 5.42 7.55
C ASP A 7 5.89 4.30 7.11
N GLN A 8 5.90 3.16 7.82
CA GLN A 8 6.69 1.98 7.44
C GLN A 8 6.24 1.39 6.10
N LEU A 9 4.94 1.33 5.83
CA LEU A 9 4.40 0.85 4.56
C LEU A 9 4.80 1.78 3.40
N ALA A 10 4.76 3.09 3.61
CA ALA A 10 5.18 4.07 2.63
C ALA A 10 6.67 3.92 2.28
N GLU A 11 7.52 3.67 3.28
CA GLU A 11 8.94 3.43 3.06
C GLU A 11 9.19 2.12 2.31
N VAL A 12 8.50 1.03 2.66
CA VAL A 12 8.61 -0.24 1.91
C VAL A 12 8.24 -0.05 0.45
N ARG A 13 7.16 0.68 0.16
CA ARG A 13 6.74 0.98 -1.22
C ARG A 13 7.78 1.81 -1.98
N ARG A 14 8.40 2.79 -1.30
CA ARG A 14 9.51 3.57 -1.88
C ARG A 14 10.69 2.69 -2.25
N GLN A 15 11.09 1.80 -1.33
CA GLN A 15 12.20 0.87 -1.55
C GLN A 15 11.90 -0.11 -2.69
N GLN A 16 10.68 -0.65 -2.76
CA GLN A 16 10.25 -1.51 -3.86
C GLN A 16 10.35 -0.81 -5.22
N SER A 17 9.88 0.44 -5.31
CA SER A 17 9.97 1.24 -6.53
C SER A 17 11.43 1.48 -6.95
N ALA A 18 12.32 1.75 -5.99
CA ALA A 18 13.74 1.93 -6.27
C ALA A 18 14.41 0.65 -6.80
N ILE A 19 14.09 -0.52 -6.22
CA ILE A 19 14.61 -1.80 -6.70
C ILE A 19 14.05 -2.12 -8.10
N ALA A 20 12.77 -1.86 -8.34
CA ALA A 20 12.16 -2.08 -9.66
C ALA A 20 12.86 -1.26 -10.75
N SER A 21 13.23 -0.01 -10.46
CA SER A 21 14.02 0.82 -11.38
C SER A 21 15.38 0.20 -11.70
N LYS A 22 16.12 -0.24 -10.67
CA LYS A 22 17.44 -0.87 -10.84
C LYS A 22 17.37 -2.17 -11.65
N LEU A 23 16.33 -2.97 -11.45
CA LEU A 23 16.10 -4.18 -12.24
C LEU A 23 15.83 -3.83 -13.71
N GLY A 24 15.13 -2.72 -13.98
CA GLY A 24 14.96 -2.17 -15.33
C GLY A 24 16.28 -1.78 -15.98
N ASP A 25 17.14 -1.06 -15.26
CA ASP A 25 18.46 -0.64 -15.75
C ASP A 25 19.35 -1.85 -16.09
N ILE A 26 19.36 -2.86 -15.22
CA ILE A 26 20.10 -4.12 -15.44
C ILE A 26 19.57 -4.86 -16.68
N ALA A 27 18.25 -4.91 -16.86
CA ALA A 27 17.65 -5.57 -18.01
C ALA A 27 18.02 -4.86 -19.32
N ALA A 28 18.04 -3.52 -19.33
CA ALA A 28 18.50 -2.75 -20.47
C ALA A 28 19.98 -3.01 -20.77
N GLU A 29 20.84 -3.03 -19.75
CA GLU A 29 22.27 -3.30 -19.91
C GLU A 29 22.54 -4.70 -20.47
N CYS A 30 21.80 -5.73 -19.99
CA CYS A 30 21.89 -7.07 -20.56
C CYS A 30 21.50 -7.08 -22.04
N HIS A 31 20.45 -6.36 -22.42
CA HIS A 31 19.98 -6.29 -23.80
C HIS A 31 20.99 -5.60 -24.73
N ASP A 32 21.60 -4.50 -24.27
CA ASP A 32 22.65 -3.79 -25.02
C ASP A 32 23.83 -4.72 -25.28
N ILE A 33 24.25 -5.47 -24.26
CA ILE A 33 25.32 -6.47 -24.37
C ILE A 33 24.98 -7.58 -25.38
N GLU A 34 23.77 -8.13 -25.32
CA GLU A 34 23.32 -9.16 -26.27
C GLU A 34 23.27 -8.64 -27.70
N THR A 35 22.86 -7.39 -27.89
CA THR A 35 22.82 -6.73 -29.19
C THR A 35 24.23 -6.49 -29.72
N GLU A 36 25.13 -5.96 -28.89
CA GLU A 36 26.54 -5.74 -29.27
C GLU A 36 27.23 -7.06 -29.66
N ALA A 37 26.99 -8.15 -28.92
CA ALA A 37 27.51 -9.46 -29.27
C ALA A 37 26.99 -9.95 -30.64
N THR A 38 25.73 -9.70 -30.93
CA THR A 38 25.10 -10.06 -32.22
C THR A 38 25.69 -9.24 -33.37
N ASP A 39 25.84 -7.93 -33.18
CA ASP A 39 26.42 -7.02 -34.17
C ASP A 39 27.88 -7.36 -34.45
N ASN A 40 28.66 -7.68 -33.41
CA ASN A 40 30.04 -8.13 -33.57
C ASN A 40 30.14 -9.43 -34.38
N ALA A 41 29.25 -10.39 -34.14
CA ALA A 41 29.21 -11.64 -34.90
C ALA A 41 28.86 -11.39 -36.38
N ALA A 42 27.88 -10.51 -36.65
CA ALA A 42 27.52 -10.11 -38.01
C ALA A 42 28.67 -9.38 -38.72
N GLY A 43 29.38 -8.50 -38.01
CA GLY A 43 30.55 -7.78 -38.50
C GLY A 43 31.70 -8.72 -38.89
N ILE A 44 31.97 -9.76 -38.09
CA ILE A 44 32.93 -10.80 -38.44
C ILE A 44 32.50 -11.53 -39.72
N ALA A 45 31.25 -12.01 -39.78
CA ALA A 45 30.77 -12.74 -40.95
C ALA A 45 30.87 -11.92 -42.25
N ALA A 46 30.54 -10.62 -42.18
CA ALA A 46 30.68 -9.71 -43.31
C ALA A 46 32.15 -9.50 -43.72
N ALA A 47 33.06 -9.33 -42.74
CA ALA A 47 34.48 -9.18 -43.01
C ALA A 47 35.11 -10.47 -43.59
N GLU A 48 34.68 -11.64 -43.11
CA GLU A 48 35.11 -12.94 -43.66
C GLU A 48 34.67 -13.10 -45.12
N GLN A 49 33.42 -12.75 -45.41
CA GLN A 49 32.89 -12.82 -46.78
C GLN A 49 33.60 -11.86 -47.73
N ASN A 50 33.93 -10.65 -47.27
CA ASN A 50 34.71 -9.69 -48.04
C ASN A 50 36.13 -10.20 -48.32
N LEU A 51 36.79 -10.82 -47.33
CA LEU A 51 38.10 -11.43 -47.52
C LEU A 51 38.05 -12.57 -48.55
N ILE A 52 37.04 -13.44 -48.49
CA ILE A 52 36.84 -14.53 -49.45
C ILE A 52 36.69 -13.96 -50.87
N GLU A 53 35.92 -12.89 -51.05
CA GLU A 53 35.74 -12.25 -52.36
C GLU A 53 37.06 -11.67 -52.90
N HIS A 54 37.84 -11.00 -52.05
CA HIS A 54 39.14 -10.45 -52.46
C HIS A 54 40.17 -11.54 -52.79
N LEU A 55 40.19 -12.64 -52.04
CA LEU A 55 41.04 -13.80 -52.34
C LEU A 55 40.65 -14.44 -53.68
N ALA A 56 39.35 -14.63 -53.94
CA ALA A 56 38.87 -15.18 -55.22
C ALA A 56 39.26 -14.29 -56.41
N ARG A 57 39.14 -12.96 -56.29
CA ARG A 57 39.60 -12.01 -57.31
C ARG A 57 41.12 -12.10 -57.52
N GLN A 58 41.89 -12.25 -56.45
CA GLN A 58 43.35 -12.42 -56.53
C GLN A 58 43.72 -13.69 -57.31
N GLU A 59 43.04 -14.81 -57.05
CA GLU A 59 43.25 -16.07 -57.76
C GLU A 59 42.91 -15.98 -59.26
N LEU A 60 41.91 -15.19 -59.62
CA LEU A 60 41.52 -14.91 -61.00
C LEU A 60 42.42 -13.88 -61.72
N GLY A 61 43.41 -13.31 -61.02
CA GLY A 61 44.30 -12.27 -61.56
C GLY A 61 43.65 -10.90 -61.69
N GLU A 62 42.49 -10.69 -61.04
CA GLU A 62 41.79 -9.42 -61.00
C GLU A 62 42.40 -8.49 -59.92
N LYS A 63 42.09 -7.19 -60.01
CA LYS A 63 42.49 -6.24 -58.97
C LYS A 63 41.82 -6.61 -57.64
N SER A 64 42.63 -6.86 -56.62
CA SER A 64 42.21 -7.17 -55.26
C SER A 64 43.02 -6.35 -54.25
N ASP A 65 42.44 -6.11 -53.07
CA ASP A 65 43.12 -5.48 -51.93
C ASP A 65 42.96 -6.40 -50.71
N THR A 66 43.58 -7.57 -50.80
CA THR A 66 43.51 -8.60 -49.76
C THR A 66 44.09 -8.11 -48.43
N ALA A 67 45.15 -7.30 -48.45
CA ALA A 67 45.74 -6.72 -47.24
C ALA A 67 44.74 -5.84 -46.47
N SER A 68 43.94 -5.03 -47.18
CA SER A 68 42.88 -4.24 -46.55
C SER A 68 41.76 -5.12 -45.97
N ALA A 69 41.34 -6.16 -46.70
CA ALA A 69 40.31 -7.09 -46.24
C ALA A 69 40.77 -7.93 -45.03
N GLU A 70 42.02 -8.38 -45.01
CA GLU A 70 42.63 -9.07 -43.86
C GLU A 70 42.67 -8.18 -42.62
N LYS A 71 43.03 -6.90 -42.81
CA LYS A 71 43.04 -5.93 -41.72
C LYS A 71 41.62 -5.71 -41.17
N ALA A 72 40.62 -5.53 -42.03
CA ALA A 72 39.23 -5.37 -41.61
C ALA A 72 38.71 -6.57 -40.81
N LEU A 73 39.08 -7.79 -41.21
CA LEU A 73 38.75 -9.00 -40.47
C LEU A 73 39.46 -9.06 -39.11
N ALA A 74 40.74 -8.68 -39.05
CA ALA A 74 41.49 -8.63 -37.80
C ALA A 74 40.90 -7.60 -36.82
N ASP A 75 40.51 -6.43 -37.31
CA ASP A 75 39.88 -5.37 -36.52
C ASP A 75 38.51 -5.86 -35.96
N ALA A 76 37.68 -6.49 -36.79
CA ALA A 76 36.39 -7.07 -36.37
C ALA A 76 36.56 -8.18 -35.31
N LYS A 77 37.55 -9.06 -35.48
CA LYS A 77 37.87 -10.11 -34.50
C LYS A 77 38.40 -9.54 -33.18
N THR A 78 39.16 -8.46 -33.22
CA THR A 78 39.66 -7.78 -32.03
C THR A 78 38.51 -7.16 -31.23
N GLN A 79 37.56 -6.52 -31.91
CA GLN A 79 36.38 -5.95 -31.27
C GLN A 79 35.49 -7.03 -30.61
N ALA A 80 35.33 -8.18 -31.26
CA ALA A 80 34.61 -9.32 -30.70
C ALA A 80 35.37 -10.07 -29.58
N ALA A 81 36.70 -10.00 -29.54
CA ALA A 81 37.53 -10.68 -28.54
C ALA A 81 37.27 -10.20 -27.10
N ASN A 82 36.58 -9.07 -26.94
CA ASN A 82 36.01 -8.63 -25.67
C ASN A 82 34.96 -9.59 -25.08
N GLY A 83 34.58 -10.67 -25.79
CA GLY A 83 33.60 -11.65 -25.33
C GLY A 83 33.85 -12.28 -23.95
N ILE A 84 35.10 -12.38 -23.47
CA ILE A 84 35.39 -12.80 -22.08
C ILE A 84 34.94 -11.73 -21.08
N GLU A 85 35.20 -10.46 -21.37
CA GLU A 85 34.75 -9.32 -20.59
C GLU A 85 33.21 -9.24 -20.61
N THR A 86 32.61 -9.38 -21.78
CA THR A 86 31.16 -9.43 -21.98
C THR A 86 30.49 -10.57 -21.19
N SER A 87 31.04 -11.78 -21.27
CA SER A 87 30.55 -12.94 -20.53
C SER A 87 30.69 -12.75 -19.01
N THR A 88 31.80 -12.16 -18.57
CA THR A 88 32.02 -11.84 -17.15
C THR A 88 31.02 -10.80 -16.66
N ARG A 89 30.77 -9.75 -17.45
CA ARG A 89 29.79 -8.70 -17.16
C ARG A 89 28.38 -9.27 -17.06
N LEU A 90 27.96 -10.14 -17.99
CA LEU A 90 26.66 -10.82 -17.92
C LEU A 90 26.51 -11.66 -16.65
N ARG A 91 27.54 -12.40 -16.23
CA ARG A 91 27.49 -13.16 -14.96
C ARG A 91 27.35 -12.25 -13.75
N VAL A 92 28.02 -11.10 -13.74
CA VAL A 92 27.89 -10.11 -12.67
C VAL A 92 26.47 -9.53 -12.65
N LEU A 93 25.95 -9.13 -13.82
CA LEU A 93 24.59 -8.60 -13.94
C LEU A 93 23.54 -9.62 -13.50
N ASP A 94 23.70 -10.89 -13.86
CA ASP A 94 22.79 -11.97 -13.45
C ASP A 94 22.81 -12.21 -11.92
N ALA A 95 24.01 -12.20 -11.32
CA ALA A 95 24.15 -12.27 -9.87
C ALA A 95 23.52 -11.07 -9.15
N VAL A 96 23.70 -9.86 -9.69
CA VAL A 96 23.13 -8.63 -9.15
C VAL A 96 21.61 -8.62 -9.31
N LYS A 97 21.09 -9.06 -10.46
CA LYS A 97 19.65 -9.23 -10.73
C LYS A 97 19.03 -10.19 -9.72
N THR A 98 19.62 -11.38 -9.56
CA THR A 98 19.15 -12.40 -8.60
C THR A 98 19.08 -11.84 -7.18
N ARG A 99 20.08 -11.06 -6.78
CA ARG A 99 20.09 -10.39 -5.48
C ARG A 99 18.93 -9.39 -5.34
N PHE A 100 18.75 -8.51 -6.32
CA PHE A 100 17.67 -7.51 -6.28
C PHE A 100 16.28 -8.14 -6.33
N GLU A 101 16.09 -9.23 -7.07
CA GLU A 101 14.83 -9.99 -7.05
C GLU A 101 14.56 -10.58 -5.66
N GLY A 102 15.59 -11.11 -4.99
CA GLY A 102 15.49 -11.57 -3.61
C GLY A 102 15.13 -10.45 -2.63
N GLU A 103 15.80 -9.29 -2.73
CA GLU A 103 15.50 -8.11 -1.91
C GLU A 103 14.08 -7.58 -2.15
N HIS A 104 13.63 -7.54 -3.42
CA HIS A 104 12.28 -7.13 -3.79
C HIS A 104 11.23 -8.08 -3.19
N LYS A 105 11.46 -9.39 -3.25
CA LYS A 105 10.58 -10.40 -2.65
C LYS A 105 10.48 -10.22 -1.13
N ALA A 106 11.61 -10.02 -0.45
CA ALA A 106 11.62 -9.80 1.00
C ALA A 106 10.87 -8.52 1.40
N LEU A 107 11.03 -7.44 0.62
CA LEU A 107 10.25 -6.20 0.83
C LEU A 107 8.75 -6.42 0.59
N HIS A 108 8.39 -7.22 -0.41
CA HIS A 108 6.99 -7.58 -0.65
C HIS A 108 6.37 -8.31 0.53
N GLU A 109 7.03 -9.35 1.04
CA GLU A 109 6.59 -10.08 2.23
C GLU A 109 6.46 -9.17 3.45
N LYS A 110 7.44 -8.28 3.66
CA LYS A 110 7.37 -7.26 4.73
C LYS A 110 6.19 -6.30 4.56
N GLY A 111 5.93 -5.84 3.34
CA GLY A 111 4.80 -4.96 3.03
C GLY A 111 3.45 -5.63 3.32
N VAL A 112 3.30 -6.90 2.94
CA VAL A 112 2.10 -7.71 3.24
C VAL A 112 1.90 -7.83 4.76
N ALA A 113 2.96 -8.12 5.51
CA ALA A 113 2.89 -8.21 6.97
C ALA A 113 2.47 -6.88 7.63
N ILE A 114 2.98 -5.73 7.14
CA ILE A 114 2.59 -4.41 7.66
C ILE A 114 1.11 -4.12 7.35
N ILE A 115 0.62 -4.46 6.15
CA ILE A 115 -0.80 -4.30 5.79
C ILE A 115 -1.69 -5.12 6.72
N ALA A 116 -1.30 -6.37 7.02
CA ALA A 116 -2.03 -7.20 7.97
C ALA A 116 -2.05 -6.57 9.38
N ALA A 117 -0.92 -6.05 9.85
CA ALA A 117 -0.84 -5.37 11.14
C ALA A 117 -1.69 -4.08 11.20
N ILE A 118 -1.77 -3.32 10.10
CA ILE A 118 -2.64 -2.15 10.00
C ILE A 118 -4.11 -2.56 10.16
N ARG A 119 -4.54 -3.61 9.44
CA ARG A 119 -5.93 -4.10 9.49
C ARG A 119 -6.34 -4.53 10.90
N GLU A 120 -5.49 -5.26 11.61
CA GLU A 120 -5.78 -5.65 13.00
C GLU A 120 -5.84 -4.43 13.92
N ALA A 121 -4.89 -3.50 13.80
CA ALA A 121 -4.91 -2.29 14.62
C ALA A 121 -6.13 -1.37 14.34
N GLU A 122 -6.61 -1.32 13.09
CA GLU A 122 -7.85 -0.61 12.74
C GLU A 122 -9.08 -1.30 13.34
N LYS A 123 -9.13 -2.64 13.27
CA LYS A 123 -10.20 -3.43 13.87
C LYS A 123 -10.27 -3.22 15.39
N ASP A 124 -9.14 -3.32 16.08
CA ASP A 124 -9.07 -3.08 17.53
C ASP A 124 -9.57 -1.68 17.87
N ARG A 125 -9.18 -0.67 17.08
CA ARG A 125 -9.65 0.71 17.28
C ARG A 125 -11.15 0.87 17.06
N LEU A 126 -11.72 0.19 16.07
CA LEU A 126 -13.17 0.20 15.83
C LEU A 126 -13.93 -0.45 16.99
N VAL A 127 -13.40 -1.53 17.58
CA VAL A 127 -13.99 -2.16 18.76
C VAL A 127 -13.96 -1.22 19.96
N GLU A 128 -12.85 -0.52 20.21
CA GLU A 128 -12.77 0.50 21.26
C GLU A 128 -13.84 1.58 21.08
N ILE A 129 -13.95 2.16 19.88
CA ILE A 129 -14.93 3.21 19.58
C ILE A 129 -16.37 2.69 19.74
N ALA A 130 -16.65 1.47 19.29
CA ALA A 130 -17.97 0.88 19.45
C ALA A 130 -18.37 0.72 20.93
N ASN A 131 -17.42 0.31 21.78
CA ASN A 131 -17.65 0.21 23.22
C ASN A 131 -17.83 1.57 23.89
N GLU A 132 -17.04 2.57 23.51
CA GLU A 132 -17.20 3.96 23.99
C GLU A 132 -18.61 4.48 23.66
N LEU A 133 -19.04 4.36 22.40
CA LEU A 133 -20.38 4.78 21.96
C LEU A 133 -21.50 4.00 22.67
N PHE A 134 -21.29 2.71 22.93
CA PHE A 134 -22.26 1.90 23.66
C PHE A 134 -22.42 2.42 25.10
N ASN A 135 -21.32 2.68 25.80
CA ASN A 135 -21.33 3.22 27.15
C ASN A 135 -21.97 4.63 27.22
N ASP A 136 -21.68 5.47 26.24
CA ASP A 136 -22.30 6.81 26.12
C ASP A 136 -23.81 6.70 25.93
N CYS A 137 -24.27 5.76 25.08
CA CYS A 137 -25.69 5.46 24.88
C CYS A 137 -26.35 4.94 26.16
N GLU A 138 -25.70 4.03 26.91
CA GLU A 138 -26.21 3.56 28.19
C GLU A 138 -26.35 4.71 29.19
N THR A 139 -25.33 5.56 29.32
CA THR A 139 -25.35 6.74 30.20
C THR A 139 -26.46 7.73 29.83
N ALA A 140 -26.67 7.96 28.52
CA ALA A 140 -27.75 8.82 28.03
C ALA A 140 -29.13 8.22 28.31
N LEU A 141 -29.29 6.90 28.15
CA LEU A 141 -30.52 6.19 28.47
C LEU A 141 -30.84 6.23 29.97
N GLU A 142 -29.84 6.07 30.84
CA GLU A 142 -30.00 6.22 32.29
C GLU A 142 -30.41 7.65 32.67
N SER A 143 -29.77 8.66 32.05
CA SER A 143 -30.11 10.07 32.28
C SER A 143 -31.55 10.39 31.85
N LEU A 144 -31.98 9.85 30.70
CA LEU A 144 -33.37 9.97 30.23
C LEU A 144 -34.34 9.29 31.21
N ALA A 145 -34.02 8.07 31.65
CA ALA A 145 -34.81 7.33 32.63
C ALA A 145 -34.98 8.08 33.96
N GLN A 146 -34.01 8.90 34.36
CA GLN A 146 -34.10 9.73 35.56
C GLN A 146 -34.90 11.03 35.35
N ALA A 147 -34.75 11.68 34.20
CA ALA A 147 -35.45 12.93 33.89
C ALA A 147 -36.95 12.74 33.66
N GLU A 148 -37.32 11.59 33.11
CA GLU A 148 -38.68 11.31 32.66
C GLU A 148 -39.71 11.23 33.83
N PRO A 149 -39.45 10.51 34.94
CA PRO A 149 -40.31 10.57 36.13
C PRO A 149 -40.43 11.98 36.74
N LYS A 150 -39.36 12.78 36.70
CA LYS A 150 -39.39 14.18 37.19
C LYS A 150 -40.33 15.04 36.34
N LEU A 151 -40.30 14.90 35.02
CA LEU A 151 -41.23 15.59 34.11
C LEU A 151 -42.69 15.20 34.38
N TYR A 152 -42.96 13.92 34.66
CA TYR A 152 -44.31 13.47 35.06
C TYR A 152 -44.77 14.08 36.38
N ALA A 153 -43.90 14.09 37.39
CA ALA A 153 -44.20 14.68 38.68
C ALA A 153 -44.47 16.19 38.55
N ALA A 154 -43.63 16.91 37.79
CA ALA A 154 -43.82 18.32 37.51
C ALA A 154 -45.14 18.59 36.77
N ARG A 155 -45.49 17.76 35.78
CA ARG A 155 -46.79 17.83 35.10
C ARG A 155 -47.95 17.61 36.06
N SER A 156 -47.88 16.59 36.92
CA SER A 156 -48.92 16.32 37.91
C SER A 156 -49.14 17.51 38.82
N LEU A 157 -48.06 18.12 39.31
CA LEU A 157 -48.12 19.33 40.14
C LEU A 157 -48.71 20.52 39.39
N LEU A 158 -48.27 20.80 38.15
CA LEU A 158 -48.82 21.90 37.35
C LEU A 158 -50.33 21.75 37.11
N ASN A 159 -50.79 20.53 36.81
CA ASN A 159 -52.21 20.24 36.67
C ASN A 159 -52.96 20.44 38.00
N GLU A 160 -52.40 20.03 39.14
CA GLU A 160 -52.96 20.27 40.48
C GLU A 160 -53.06 21.78 40.80
N TYR A 161 -52.08 22.59 40.38
CA TYR A 161 -52.07 24.04 40.54
C TYR A 161 -52.90 24.81 39.50
N GLY A 162 -53.65 24.12 38.62
CA GLY A 162 -54.54 24.76 37.65
C GLY A 162 -53.86 25.27 36.37
N HIS A 163 -52.63 24.83 36.09
CA HIS A 163 -51.89 25.13 34.86
C HIS A 163 -51.76 23.89 33.97
N PRO A 164 -52.77 23.55 33.15
CA PRO A 164 -52.78 22.30 32.42
C PRO A 164 -51.68 22.24 31.36
N TRP A 165 -50.83 21.21 31.45
CA TRP A 165 -49.79 20.92 30.47
C TRP A 165 -49.86 19.47 29.98
N HIS A 166 -49.66 19.27 28.68
CA HIS A 166 -49.80 17.98 28.01
C HIS A 166 -48.49 17.56 27.35
N LEU A 167 -47.96 16.39 27.73
CA LEU A 167 -46.94 15.68 26.97
C LEU A 167 -47.58 15.04 25.72
N GLY A 168 -46.86 15.02 24.61
CA GLY A 168 -47.29 14.29 23.41
C GLY A 168 -47.52 12.80 23.70
N GLN A 169 -48.61 12.23 23.16
CA GLN A 169 -49.11 10.88 23.50
C GLN A 169 -48.09 9.74 23.34
N LEU A 170 -47.13 9.89 22.40
CA LEU A 170 -46.10 8.90 22.09
C LEU A 170 -45.06 8.74 23.21
N VAL A 171 -44.72 9.85 23.87
CA VAL A 171 -43.83 9.82 25.04
C VAL A 171 -44.56 9.14 26.19
N GLN A 172 -45.85 9.43 26.37
CA GLN A 172 -46.60 8.98 27.55
C GLN A 172 -46.70 7.45 27.69
N ALA A 173 -46.90 6.73 26.58
CA ALA A 173 -47.03 5.26 26.59
C ALA A 173 -45.69 4.53 26.75
N GLN A 174 -44.59 5.09 26.23
CA GLN A 174 -43.26 4.46 26.27
C GLN A 174 -42.64 4.51 27.68
N VAL A 175 -42.94 5.56 28.45
CA VAL A 175 -42.46 5.74 29.84
C VAL A 175 -43.02 4.68 30.77
N GLN A 176 -44.34 4.47 30.72
CA GLN A 176 -45.05 3.61 31.65
C GLN A 176 -44.69 2.13 31.47
N ALA A 177 -44.24 1.75 30.27
CA ALA A 177 -43.83 0.39 29.96
C ALA A 177 -42.41 0.05 30.43
N ARG A 178 -41.54 1.04 30.66
CA ARG A 178 -40.09 0.83 30.78
C ARG A 178 -39.52 1.08 32.18
N PHE A 179 -40.18 1.87 33.04
CA PHE A 179 -39.68 2.19 34.38
C PHE A 179 -40.78 2.19 35.46
N PRO A 180 -40.85 1.16 36.33
CA PRO A 180 -41.79 1.11 37.44
C PRO A 180 -41.23 1.84 38.68
N THR A 181 -40.73 3.07 38.53
CA THR A 181 -40.41 3.88 39.71
C THR A 181 -41.70 4.38 40.36
N SER A 182 -41.83 4.20 41.69
CA SER A 182 -42.99 4.66 42.45
C SER A 182 -43.21 6.17 42.23
N PRO A 183 -44.38 6.58 41.70
CA PRO A 183 -44.68 7.99 41.42
C PRO A 183 -44.42 8.95 42.59
N ASN A 184 -44.50 8.43 43.82
CA ASN A 184 -44.28 9.19 45.05
C ASN A 184 -42.81 9.57 45.29
N GLN A 185 -41.85 8.73 44.86
CA GLN A 185 -40.41 9.02 45.01
C GLN A 185 -39.95 10.10 44.02
N ALA A 186 -40.43 10.04 42.77
CA ALA A 186 -40.15 11.06 41.76
C ALA A 186 -40.74 12.43 42.15
N ARG A 187 -41.95 12.44 42.74
CA ARG A 187 -42.60 13.66 43.24
C ARG A 187 -41.83 14.30 44.40
N ALA A 188 -41.32 13.50 45.34
CA ALA A 188 -40.53 14.01 46.46
C ALA A 188 -39.22 14.66 45.99
N ALA A 189 -38.53 14.08 45.01
CA ALA A 189 -37.29 14.63 44.45
C ALA A 189 -37.49 15.98 43.74
N VAL A 190 -38.55 16.13 42.95
CA VAL A 190 -38.88 17.41 42.27
C VAL A 190 -39.20 18.52 43.27
N LEU A 191 -39.98 18.21 44.31
CA LEU A 191 -40.31 19.18 45.36
C LEU A 191 -39.08 19.60 46.18
N ALA A 192 -38.12 18.69 46.41
CA ALA A 192 -36.88 19.02 47.08
C ALA A 192 -36.01 19.98 46.27
N GLU A 193 -35.86 19.77 44.96
CA GLU A 193 -35.10 20.67 44.07
C GLU A 193 -35.74 22.07 43.96
N LEU A 194 -37.08 22.16 43.93
CA LEU A 194 -37.81 23.44 43.91
C LEU A 194 -37.69 24.24 45.21
N ASN A 195 -37.50 23.57 46.36
CA ASN A 195 -37.33 24.24 47.66
C ASN A 195 -35.89 24.70 47.92
N HIS A 196 -34.93 24.33 47.06
CA HIS A 196 -33.52 24.71 47.15
C HIS A 196 -33.08 25.70 46.04
N ALA A 197 -33.97 26.07 45.11
CA ALA A 197 -33.78 27.10 44.09
C ALA A 197 -34.40 28.44 44.52
#